data_AF-H3KFN7-F1
#
_entry.id   AF-H3KFN7-F1
#
_cell.length_a   1.000
_cell.length_b   1.000
_cell.length_c   1.000
_cell.angle_alpha   90.00
_cell.angle_beta   90.00
_cell.angle_gamma   90.00
#
_symmetry.space_group_name_H-M   'P 1'
#
loop_
_entity.id
_entity.type
_entity.pdbx_description
1 polymer ?
#
loop_
_entity_poly.entity_id
_entity_poly.type
_entity_poly.pdbx_seq_one_letter_code
_entity_poly.pdbx_strand_id
1 'polypeptide(L)'
;HPKDVDLPTGAIMTAEERAVMARIVERVYRNPKVLHQTSMRDQFATAGSELWSMAVGNVLPPVFMLDFETMIRDLVRSDLQDPDSLVSKVLLTPELAIEVRTELAETRGCWFLNPDGSLKRGALFFWAIDDEARAWSLDLSEDGRSLFRTEGAGPIDAEPWVRLTREDLTRALDDGRLQPALYLFVVSVAVTHGLNTGGGVYQIEYVPAMACGTRRALHAVGDHSDPYAESDFTTGMLPIGIRAPSTQSLLKTIPAGAFEVIARGGLKPETVAAMRGTTVRRAFLPALAYHYEDLVPEAERTDEWLASLAVPAPIVLDD
;
A
#
# COMPACT_ATOMS: atom_id res chain seq x y z
N HIS A 1 8.76 -30.47 -9.94
CA HIS A 1 7.64 -31.19 -9.33
C HIS A 1 7.84 -31.21 -7.83
N PRO A 2 7.15 -30.35 -7.06
CA PRO A 2 7.19 -30.48 -5.61
C PRO A 2 6.37 -31.72 -5.25
N LYS A 3 7.07 -32.75 -4.76
CA LYS A 3 6.47 -33.94 -4.18
C LYS A 3 6.07 -33.62 -2.74
N ASP A 4 4.81 -33.94 -2.44
CA ASP A 4 4.27 -34.26 -1.12
C ASP A 4 4.43 -33.18 -0.05
N VAL A 5 3.63 -32.11 -0.17
CA VAL A 5 3.15 -31.37 1.00
C VAL A 5 2.05 -32.23 1.62
N ASP A 6 2.34 -32.87 2.75
CA ASP A 6 1.32 -33.54 3.57
C ASP A 6 0.33 -32.48 4.08
N LEU A 7 -0.82 -32.37 3.41
CA LEU A 7 -1.93 -31.54 3.86
C LEU A 7 -2.57 -32.21 5.09
N PRO A 8 -2.87 -31.46 6.17
CA PRO A 8 -3.50 -32.02 7.36
C PRO A 8 -4.78 -32.79 7.00
N THR A 9 -4.86 -34.05 7.45
CA THR A 9 -5.92 -35.02 7.09
C THR A 9 -7.15 -34.99 7.99
N GLY A 10 -7.25 -34.03 8.92
CA GLY A 10 -8.53 -33.66 9.52
C GLY A 10 -9.39 -32.96 8.48
N ALA A 11 -10.72 -33.10 8.49
CA ALA A 11 -11.55 -32.30 7.60
C ALA A 11 -11.38 -30.81 7.94
N ILE A 12 -10.48 -30.12 7.23
CA ILE A 12 -10.14 -28.69 7.42
C ILE A 12 -11.37 -27.80 7.15
N MET A 13 -12.37 -28.33 6.43
CA MET A 13 -13.57 -27.62 6.02
C MET A 13 -14.84 -28.47 6.22
N THR A 14 -15.96 -27.83 6.52
CA THR A 14 -17.29 -28.42 6.48
C THR A 14 -17.73 -28.76 5.05
N ALA A 15 -18.83 -29.49 4.88
CA ALA A 15 -19.38 -29.78 3.55
C ALA A 15 -19.83 -28.51 2.81
N GLU A 16 -20.38 -27.54 3.55
CA GLU A 16 -20.81 -26.24 3.04
C GLU A 16 -19.61 -25.39 2.61
N GLU A 17 -18.57 -25.35 3.44
CA GLU A 17 -17.30 -24.68 3.12
C GLU A 17 -16.62 -25.27 1.87
N ARG A 18 -16.64 -26.60 1.70
CA ARG A 18 -16.17 -27.23 0.46
C ARG A 18 -16.99 -26.82 -0.76
N ALA A 19 -18.31 -26.74 -0.63
CA ALA A 19 -19.18 -26.27 -1.71
C ALA A 19 -18.89 -24.81 -2.07
N VAL A 20 -18.65 -23.95 -1.07
CA VAL A 20 -18.24 -22.56 -1.28
C VAL A 20 -16.90 -22.48 -2.01
N MET A 21 -15.90 -23.25 -1.57
CA MET A 21 -14.58 -23.27 -2.19
C MET A 21 -14.67 -23.74 -3.65
N ALA A 22 -15.46 -24.78 -3.94
CA ALA A 22 -15.70 -25.24 -5.29
C ALA A 22 -16.31 -24.15 -6.19
N ARG A 23 -17.28 -23.38 -5.66
CA ARG A 23 -17.86 -22.23 -6.38
C ARG A 23 -16.82 -21.15 -6.67
N ILE A 24 -15.95 -20.83 -5.69
CA ILE A 24 -14.86 -19.85 -5.89
C ILE A 24 -13.90 -20.34 -6.97
N VAL A 25 -13.49 -21.61 -6.92
CA VAL A 25 -12.62 -22.20 -7.94
C VAL A 25 -13.23 -22.12 -9.32
N GLU A 26 -14.49 -22.51 -9.49
CA GLU A 26 -15.15 -22.48 -10.80
C GLU A 26 -15.37 -21.04 -11.31
N ARG A 27 -15.81 -20.12 -10.45
CA ARG A 27 -16.17 -18.76 -10.86
C ARG A 27 -14.97 -17.83 -11.01
N VAL A 28 -13.92 -18.02 -10.22
CA VAL A 28 -12.76 -17.13 -10.19
C VAL A 28 -11.59 -17.79 -10.91
N TYR A 29 -11.06 -18.89 -10.37
CA TYR A 29 -9.80 -19.45 -10.84
C TYR A 29 -9.91 -20.24 -12.16
N ARG A 30 -11.10 -20.74 -12.50
CA ARG A 30 -11.39 -21.40 -13.80
C ARG A 30 -12.11 -20.49 -14.79
N ASN A 31 -12.31 -19.22 -14.44
CA ASN A 31 -12.93 -18.24 -15.31
C ASN A 31 -12.06 -18.03 -16.56
N PRO A 32 -12.59 -18.22 -17.78
CA PRO A 32 -11.84 -17.98 -19.01
C PRO A 32 -11.29 -16.55 -19.08
N LYS A 33 -11.98 -15.55 -18.52
CA LYS A 33 -11.48 -14.17 -18.47
C LYS A 33 -10.22 -14.04 -17.63
N VAL A 34 -10.05 -14.85 -16.59
CA VAL A 34 -8.82 -14.90 -15.79
C VAL A 34 -7.76 -15.70 -16.54
N LEU A 35 -8.09 -16.92 -16.98
CA LEU A 35 -7.11 -17.83 -17.61
C LEU A 35 -6.55 -17.33 -18.95
N HIS A 36 -7.30 -16.51 -19.69
CA HIS A 36 -6.83 -15.93 -20.96
C HIS A 36 -5.96 -14.68 -20.79
N GLN A 37 -5.76 -14.17 -19.57
CA GLN A 37 -4.84 -13.05 -19.35
C GLN A 37 -3.40 -13.50 -19.58
N THR A 38 -2.60 -12.61 -20.20
CA THR A 38 -1.23 -12.91 -20.64
C THR A 38 -0.18 -12.72 -19.56
N SER A 39 -0.53 -12.15 -18.41
CA SER A 39 0.37 -11.93 -17.29
C SER A 39 -0.26 -12.34 -15.96
N MET A 40 0.57 -12.81 -15.02
CA MET A 40 0.13 -13.14 -13.66
C MET A 40 -0.55 -11.94 -12.98
N ARG A 41 -0.04 -10.74 -13.23
CA ARG A 41 -0.60 -9.48 -12.73
C ARG A 41 -2.05 -9.27 -13.18
N ASP A 42 -2.32 -9.42 -14.47
CA ASP A 42 -3.67 -9.22 -15.03
C ASP A 42 -4.61 -10.36 -14.62
N GLN A 43 -4.07 -11.58 -14.42
CA GLN A 43 -4.79 -12.70 -13.81
C GLN A 43 -5.23 -12.36 -12.38
N PHE A 44 -4.32 -11.87 -11.53
CA PHE A 44 -4.63 -11.44 -10.18
C PHE A 44 -5.68 -10.32 -10.19
N ALA A 45 -5.48 -9.29 -11.00
CA ALA A 45 -6.41 -8.16 -11.10
C ALA A 45 -7.84 -8.61 -11.42
N THR A 46 -7.97 -9.47 -12.43
CA THR A 46 -9.26 -10.02 -12.86
C THR A 46 -9.86 -10.94 -11.79
N ALA A 47 -9.05 -11.84 -11.22
CA ALA A 47 -9.50 -12.78 -10.19
C ALA A 47 -9.96 -12.05 -8.91
N GLY A 48 -9.22 -11.04 -8.47
CA GLY A 48 -9.58 -10.24 -7.30
C GLY A 48 -10.86 -9.43 -7.50
N SER A 49 -11.11 -8.92 -8.71
CA SER A 49 -12.39 -8.25 -9.02
C SER A 49 -13.58 -9.22 -8.97
N GLU A 50 -13.42 -10.44 -9.52
CA GLU A 50 -14.45 -11.48 -9.42
C GLU A 50 -14.67 -11.93 -7.96
N LEU A 51 -13.59 -12.11 -7.20
CA LEU A 51 -13.66 -12.49 -5.79
C LEU A 51 -14.31 -11.39 -4.93
N TRP A 52 -13.99 -10.12 -5.20
CA TRP A 52 -14.65 -8.97 -4.58
C TRP A 52 -16.14 -8.97 -4.88
N SER A 53 -16.53 -9.12 -6.15
CA SER A 53 -17.94 -9.20 -6.55
C SER A 53 -18.69 -10.32 -5.84
N MET A 54 -18.06 -11.49 -5.66
CA MET A 54 -18.64 -12.59 -4.88
C MET A 54 -18.79 -12.25 -3.39
N ALA A 55 -17.78 -11.60 -2.80
CA ALA A 55 -17.75 -11.31 -1.38
C ALA A 55 -18.68 -10.16 -0.98
N VAL A 56 -18.80 -9.10 -1.79
CA VAL A 56 -19.54 -7.88 -1.41
C VAL A 56 -20.77 -7.60 -2.26
N GLY A 57 -20.97 -8.28 -3.38
CA GLY A 57 -22.11 -8.05 -4.27
C GLY A 57 -22.28 -6.57 -4.62
N ASN A 58 -23.47 -6.03 -4.34
CA ASN A 58 -23.83 -4.63 -4.61
C ASN A 58 -23.82 -3.74 -3.34
N VAL A 59 -23.36 -4.25 -2.19
CA VAL A 59 -23.38 -3.46 -0.94
C VAL A 59 -22.21 -2.49 -0.83
N LEU A 60 -21.15 -2.71 -1.62
CA LEU A 60 -20.02 -1.82 -1.80
C LEU A 60 -19.76 -1.61 -3.30
N PRO A 61 -19.12 -0.50 -3.70
CA PRO A 61 -18.75 -0.28 -5.09
C PRO A 61 -17.86 -1.41 -5.65
N PRO A 62 -17.87 -1.62 -6.98
CA PRO A 62 -16.91 -2.53 -7.60
C PRO A 62 -15.47 -2.07 -7.33
N VAL A 63 -14.57 -3.04 -7.15
CA VAL A 63 -13.13 -2.78 -6.99
C VAL A 63 -12.41 -3.26 -8.23
N PHE A 64 -11.51 -2.40 -8.72
CA PHE A 64 -10.55 -2.72 -9.75
C PHE A 64 -9.16 -2.72 -9.10
N MET A 65 -8.47 -3.85 -9.21
CA MET A 65 -7.07 -3.90 -8.80
C MET A 65 -6.23 -3.44 -9.98
N LEU A 66 -5.53 -2.33 -9.79
CA LEU A 66 -4.66 -1.75 -10.80
C LEU A 66 -3.22 -2.11 -10.48
N ASP A 67 -2.42 -2.25 -11.54
CA ASP A 67 -0.97 -2.31 -11.38
C ASP A 67 -0.47 -0.96 -10.89
N PHE A 68 -0.11 -0.91 -9.62
CA PHE A 68 0.46 0.27 -8.97
C PHE A 68 1.63 0.82 -9.79
N GLU A 69 2.58 -0.03 -10.17
CA GLU A 69 3.85 0.42 -10.75
C GLU A 69 3.64 1.07 -12.12
N THR A 70 2.88 0.42 -13.00
CA THR A 70 2.55 0.96 -14.32
C THR A 70 1.65 2.18 -14.24
N MET A 71 0.60 2.13 -13.42
CA MET A 71 -0.37 3.23 -13.30
C MET A 71 0.32 4.52 -12.86
N ILE A 72 1.20 4.45 -11.85
CA ILE A 72 1.85 5.65 -11.31
C ILE A 72 2.90 6.17 -12.27
N ARG A 73 3.63 5.30 -12.95
CA ARG A 73 4.55 5.72 -14.01
C ARG A 73 3.80 6.54 -15.07
N ASP A 74 2.64 6.05 -15.52
CA ASP A 74 1.84 6.73 -16.53
C ASP A 74 1.24 8.05 -16.01
N LEU A 75 0.79 8.09 -14.75
CA LEU A 75 0.31 9.32 -14.10
C LEU A 75 1.42 10.35 -13.93
N VAL A 76 2.57 9.98 -13.36
CA VAL A 76 3.73 10.88 -13.22
C VAL A 76 4.20 11.39 -14.57
N ARG A 77 4.22 10.54 -15.60
CA ARG A 77 4.56 10.95 -16.97
C ARG A 77 3.56 11.96 -17.53
N SER A 78 2.27 11.75 -17.28
CA SER A 78 1.21 12.70 -17.65
C SER A 78 1.38 14.02 -16.91
N ASP A 79 1.58 13.97 -15.59
CA ASP A 79 1.78 15.13 -14.73
C ASP A 79 2.98 15.96 -15.18
N LEU A 80 4.08 15.32 -15.60
CA LEU A 80 5.27 16.00 -16.14
C LEU A 80 4.98 16.88 -17.37
N GLN A 81 3.91 16.61 -18.12
CA GLN A 81 3.50 17.44 -19.26
C GLN A 81 2.75 18.70 -18.85
N ASP A 82 2.12 18.69 -17.67
CA ASP A 82 1.42 19.82 -17.09
C ASP A 82 2.35 20.57 -16.10
N PRO A 83 2.85 21.78 -16.44
CA PRO A 83 3.72 22.52 -15.54
C PRO A 83 3.04 22.98 -14.25
N ASP A 84 1.70 23.02 -14.21
CA ASP A 84 0.95 23.41 -13.01
C ASP A 84 0.65 22.21 -12.09
N SER A 85 0.88 20.97 -12.56
CA SER A 85 0.72 19.79 -11.73
C SER A 85 1.69 19.80 -10.54
N LEU A 86 1.23 19.31 -9.39
CA LEU A 86 2.06 19.28 -8.19
C LEU A 86 3.32 18.43 -8.38
N VAL A 87 3.21 17.30 -9.10
CA VAL A 87 4.37 16.46 -9.42
C VAL A 87 5.37 17.20 -10.30
N SER A 88 4.94 17.93 -11.34
CA SER A 88 5.83 18.78 -12.14
C SER A 88 6.53 19.82 -11.29
N LYS A 89 5.78 20.56 -10.45
CA LYS A 89 6.36 21.57 -9.58
C LYS A 89 7.44 20.97 -8.68
N VAL A 90 7.13 19.87 -8.00
CA VAL A 90 8.06 19.20 -7.07
C VAL A 90 9.31 18.71 -7.79
N LEU A 91 9.17 18.09 -8.96
CA LEU A 91 10.30 17.48 -9.66
C LEU A 91 11.11 18.47 -10.48
N LEU A 92 10.53 19.56 -10.98
CA LEU A 92 11.18 20.46 -11.93
C LEU A 92 11.59 21.81 -11.31
N THR A 93 11.18 22.09 -10.07
CA THR A 93 11.59 23.29 -9.31
C THR A 93 12.64 22.90 -8.27
N PRO A 94 13.93 23.22 -8.46
CA PRO A 94 15.00 22.74 -7.59
C PRO A 94 14.81 23.09 -6.12
N GLU A 95 14.38 24.31 -5.84
CA GLU A 95 14.13 24.81 -4.48
C GLU A 95 13.03 23.97 -3.81
N LEU A 96 11.95 23.66 -4.53
CA LEU A 96 10.87 22.83 -4.00
C LEU A 96 11.29 21.37 -3.82
N ALA A 97 12.10 20.82 -4.71
CA ALA A 97 12.64 19.47 -4.58
C ALA A 97 13.48 19.34 -3.30
N ILE A 98 14.32 20.34 -3.00
CA ILE A 98 15.14 20.42 -1.78
C ILE A 98 14.26 20.55 -0.54
N GLU A 99 13.25 21.44 -0.57
CA GLU A 99 12.34 21.62 0.57
C GLU A 99 11.53 20.36 0.84
N VAL A 100 10.98 19.70 -0.19
CA VAL A 100 10.28 18.41 -0.03
C VAL A 100 11.19 17.34 0.56
N ARG A 101 12.43 17.23 0.04
CA ARG A 101 13.46 16.31 0.58
C ARG A 101 13.67 16.52 2.07
N THR A 102 13.69 17.78 2.51
CA THR A 102 13.98 18.17 3.90
C THR A 102 12.77 17.97 4.79
N GLU A 103 11.60 18.48 4.39
CA GLU A 103 10.35 18.43 5.15
C GLU A 103 9.83 17.01 5.40
N LEU A 104 10.13 16.08 4.50
CA LEU A 104 9.71 14.68 4.60
C LEU A 104 10.83 13.75 5.04
N ALA A 105 12.00 14.29 5.39
CA ALA A 105 13.03 13.52 6.07
C ALA A 105 12.45 12.93 7.36
N GLU A 106 12.73 11.65 7.60
CA GLU A 106 12.25 10.88 8.76
C GLU A 106 10.74 10.58 8.79
N THR A 107 9.99 11.06 7.79
CA THR A 107 8.59 10.65 7.63
C THR A 107 8.53 9.17 7.26
N ARG A 108 7.73 8.41 8.01
CA ARG A 108 7.50 6.99 7.73
C ARG A 108 7.04 6.81 6.29
N GLY A 109 7.54 5.80 5.59
CA GLY A 109 7.21 5.57 4.18
C GLY A 109 7.91 6.50 3.18
N CYS A 110 8.65 7.51 3.63
CA CYS A 110 9.53 8.34 2.80
C CYS A 110 10.99 7.84 2.89
N TRP A 111 11.88 8.72 3.34
CA TRP A 111 13.32 8.51 3.45
C TRP A 111 13.86 9.06 4.78
N PHE A 112 15.07 8.63 5.12
CA PHE A 112 15.79 9.11 6.29
C PHE A 112 17.13 9.66 5.82
N LEU A 113 17.58 10.74 6.44
CA LEU A 113 18.88 11.35 6.17
C LEU A 113 19.87 11.00 7.30
N ASN A 114 21.17 11.02 6.98
CA ASN A 114 22.24 11.03 7.95
C ASN A 114 22.42 12.45 8.53
N PRO A 115 23.15 12.63 9.65
CA PRO A 115 23.43 13.95 10.22
C PRO A 115 24.19 14.90 9.27
N ASP A 116 24.95 14.35 8.31
CA ASP A 116 25.64 15.11 7.25
C ASP A 116 24.71 15.48 6.08
N GLY A 117 23.43 15.10 6.16
CA GLY A 117 22.41 15.40 5.17
C GLY A 117 22.30 14.39 4.04
N SER A 118 23.16 13.35 3.96
CA SER A 118 23.08 12.34 2.90
C SER A 118 21.89 11.38 3.10
N LEU A 119 21.37 10.76 2.04
CA LEU A 119 20.36 9.71 2.18
C LEU A 119 20.90 8.52 2.97
N LYS A 120 20.16 8.06 3.98
CA LYS A 120 20.50 6.87 4.79
C LYS A 120 19.76 5.63 4.32
N ARG A 121 18.45 5.78 4.07
CA ARG A 121 17.55 4.70 3.63
C ARG A 121 16.25 5.27 3.04
N GLY A 122 15.55 4.45 2.28
CA GLY A 122 14.32 4.80 1.58
C GLY A 122 14.59 5.25 0.14
N ALA A 123 13.57 5.79 -0.52
CA ALA A 123 13.69 6.28 -1.88
C ALA A 123 13.09 7.68 -2.00
N LEU A 124 13.94 8.63 -2.39
CA LEU A 124 13.54 9.99 -2.72
C LEU A 124 13.04 10.04 -4.16
N PHE A 125 11.78 10.39 -4.34
CA PHE A 125 11.05 10.48 -5.62
C PHE A 125 10.95 9.18 -6.44
N PHE A 126 12.07 8.52 -6.75
CA PHE A 126 12.15 7.34 -7.58
C PHE A 126 13.12 6.29 -7.00
N TRP A 127 12.91 5.04 -7.40
CA TRP A 127 13.96 4.03 -7.43
C TRP A 127 14.61 4.03 -8.82
N ALA A 128 15.93 3.90 -8.88
CA ALA A 128 16.64 3.57 -10.12
C ALA A 128 16.55 2.07 -10.39
N ILE A 129 16.20 1.69 -11.61
CA ILE A 129 16.17 0.29 -12.06
C ILE A 129 17.33 0.09 -13.03
N ASP A 130 18.28 -0.78 -12.68
CA ASP A 130 19.41 -1.10 -13.55
C ASP A 130 19.07 -2.19 -14.58
N ASP A 131 20.03 -2.49 -15.47
CA ASP A 131 19.87 -3.48 -16.54
C ASP A 131 19.63 -4.91 -16.03
N GLU A 132 19.93 -5.18 -14.75
CA GLU A 132 19.66 -6.45 -14.07
C GLU A 132 18.31 -6.44 -13.33
N ALA A 133 17.49 -5.40 -13.53
CA ALA A 133 16.23 -5.14 -12.84
C ALA A 133 16.38 -5.00 -11.32
N ARG A 134 17.55 -4.58 -10.83
CA ARG A 134 17.77 -4.27 -9.41
C ARG A 134 17.36 -2.83 -9.13
N ALA A 135 16.71 -2.62 -7.99
CA ALA A 135 16.32 -1.31 -7.51
C ALA A 135 17.41 -0.68 -6.64
N TRP A 136 17.75 0.57 -6.94
CA TRP A 136 18.74 1.38 -6.21
C TRP A 136 18.09 2.66 -5.68
N SER A 137 18.46 3.04 -4.46
CA SER A 137 18.07 4.33 -3.90
C SER A 137 18.72 5.47 -4.69
N LEU A 138 17.97 6.56 -4.83
CA LEU A 138 18.43 7.80 -5.44
C LEU A 138 18.45 8.92 -4.39
N ASP A 139 19.51 9.73 -4.39
CA ASP A 139 19.58 10.96 -3.62
C ASP A 139 19.67 12.18 -4.56
N LEU A 140 19.22 13.33 -4.06
CA LEU A 140 19.21 14.60 -4.76
C LEU A 140 20.56 15.29 -4.64
N SER A 141 21.01 15.90 -5.74
CA SER A 141 22.15 16.80 -5.72
C SER A 141 21.88 18.02 -4.83
N GLU A 142 22.94 18.63 -4.29
CA GLU A 142 22.84 19.83 -3.46
C GLU A 142 22.11 20.99 -4.14
N ASP A 143 22.23 21.10 -5.47
CA ASP A 143 21.56 22.13 -6.27
C ASP A 143 20.11 21.80 -6.63
N GLY A 144 19.60 20.62 -6.24
CA GLY A 144 18.23 20.19 -6.49
C GLY A 144 17.92 19.82 -7.94
N ARG A 145 18.93 19.59 -8.79
CA ARG A 145 18.74 19.44 -10.26
C ARG A 145 18.94 18.03 -10.79
N SER A 146 19.48 17.10 -10.01
CA SER A 146 19.80 15.75 -10.48
C SER A 146 19.64 14.71 -9.38
N LEU A 147 19.42 13.46 -9.79
CA LEU A 147 19.36 12.30 -8.91
C LEU A 147 20.55 11.37 -9.17
N PHE A 148 21.19 10.92 -8.10
CA PHE A 148 22.35 10.02 -8.13
C PHE A 148 22.04 8.72 -7.41
N ARG A 149 22.50 7.59 -7.96
CA ARG A 149 22.46 6.32 -7.22
C ARG A 149 23.35 6.42 -5.99
N THR A 150 22.85 5.94 -4.86
CA THR A 150 23.55 5.99 -3.58
C THR A 150 23.56 4.63 -2.88
N GLU A 151 24.64 4.35 -2.17
CA GLU A 151 24.77 3.25 -1.22
C GLU A 151 25.28 3.82 0.10
N GLY A 152 24.40 3.99 1.08
CA GLY A 152 24.75 4.68 2.33
C GLY A 152 24.99 6.17 2.09
N ALA A 153 26.12 6.70 2.57
CA ALA A 153 26.29 8.14 2.76
C ALA A 153 26.75 8.94 1.52
N GLY A 154 26.68 8.39 0.30
CA GLY A 154 27.15 9.12 -0.87
C GLY A 154 26.87 8.44 -2.22
N PRO A 155 27.03 9.20 -3.32
CA PRO A 155 26.78 8.69 -4.65
C PRO A 155 27.78 7.58 -5.02
N ILE A 156 27.28 6.55 -5.69
CA ILE A 156 28.10 5.45 -6.24
C ILE A 156 28.74 5.88 -7.56
N ASP A 157 28.03 6.69 -8.35
CA ASP A 157 28.44 7.13 -9.67
C ASP A 157 28.93 8.57 -9.68
N ALA A 158 29.88 8.85 -10.57
CA ALA A 158 30.36 10.22 -10.83
C ALA A 158 29.34 11.06 -11.62
N GLU A 159 28.48 10.41 -12.42
CA GLU A 159 27.48 11.05 -13.26
C GLU A 159 26.08 10.83 -12.68
N PRO A 160 25.15 11.79 -12.88
CA PRO A 160 23.78 11.64 -12.41
C PRO A 160 23.09 10.49 -13.14
N TRP A 161 22.27 9.74 -12.40
CA TRP A 161 21.40 8.72 -12.99
C TRP A 161 20.37 9.35 -13.92
N VAL A 162 19.80 10.47 -13.49
CA VAL A 162 18.85 11.28 -14.26
C VAL A 162 18.93 12.75 -13.82
N ARG A 163 18.79 13.68 -14.77
CA ARG A 163 18.57 15.10 -14.44
C ARG A 163 17.08 15.35 -14.23
N LEU A 164 16.76 16.25 -13.32
CA LEU A 164 15.40 16.68 -13.05
C LEU A 164 14.91 17.68 -14.11
N THR A 165 14.84 17.20 -15.35
CA THR A 165 14.25 17.90 -16.48
C THR A 165 13.08 17.07 -17.01
N ARG A 166 12.08 17.72 -17.61
CA ARG A 166 10.94 17.04 -18.22
C ARG A 166 11.39 15.96 -19.22
N GLU A 167 12.36 16.30 -20.07
CA GLU A 167 12.86 15.41 -21.12
C GLU A 167 13.55 14.17 -20.54
N ASP A 168 14.49 14.36 -19.61
CA ASP A 168 15.27 13.26 -19.04
C ASP A 168 14.41 12.35 -18.15
N LEU A 169 13.49 12.93 -17.38
CA LEU A 169 12.54 12.16 -16.56
C LEU A 169 11.58 11.35 -17.44
N THR A 170 11.00 11.96 -18.49
CA THR A 170 10.09 11.25 -19.40
C THR A 170 10.80 10.08 -20.07
N ARG A 171 12.01 10.31 -20.60
CA ARG A 171 12.82 9.26 -21.22
C ARG A 171 13.14 8.14 -20.24
N ALA A 172 13.60 8.46 -19.03
CA ALA A 172 13.97 7.45 -18.06
C ALA A 172 12.76 6.65 -17.52
N LEU A 173 11.57 7.25 -17.46
CA LEU A 173 10.32 6.53 -17.17
C LEU A 173 9.93 5.61 -18.33
N ASP A 174 9.94 6.11 -19.58
CA ASP A 174 9.59 5.31 -20.76
C ASP A 174 10.56 4.12 -20.97
N ASP A 175 11.85 4.31 -20.67
CA ASP A 175 12.89 3.28 -20.72
C ASP A 175 12.81 2.29 -19.54
N GLY A 176 11.93 2.52 -18.56
CA GLY A 176 11.80 1.68 -17.36
C GLY A 176 12.97 1.80 -16.37
N ARG A 177 13.82 2.83 -16.51
CA ARG A 177 14.99 3.09 -15.65
C ARG A 177 14.65 3.80 -14.34
N LEU A 178 13.42 4.33 -14.23
CA LEU A 178 12.87 4.93 -13.02
C LEU A 178 11.55 4.27 -12.65
N GLN A 179 11.42 3.89 -11.38
CA GLN A 179 10.17 3.48 -10.77
C GLN A 179 9.75 4.54 -9.75
N PRO A 180 8.59 5.21 -9.91
CA PRO A 180 8.08 6.15 -8.91
C PRO A 180 8.01 5.53 -7.51
N ALA A 181 8.55 6.24 -6.51
CA ALA A 181 8.51 5.82 -5.12
C ALA A 181 7.16 6.15 -4.47
N LEU A 182 6.94 5.63 -3.26
CA LEU A 182 5.69 5.78 -2.50
C LEU A 182 5.26 7.25 -2.33
N TYR A 183 6.22 8.17 -2.19
CA TYR A 183 5.90 9.60 -2.12
C TYR A 183 5.21 10.11 -3.39
N LEU A 184 5.73 9.80 -4.58
CA LEU A 184 5.12 10.22 -5.84
C LEU A 184 3.75 9.56 -6.07
N PHE A 185 3.57 8.33 -5.58
CA PHE A 185 2.24 7.72 -5.54
C PHE A 185 1.25 8.56 -4.75
N VAL A 186 1.58 8.86 -3.49
CA VAL A 186 0.67 9.58 -2.60
C VAL A 186 0.38 10.97 -3.15
N VAL A 187 1.40 11.67 -3.66
CA VAL A 187 1.22 13.01 -4.21
C VAL A 187 0.40 13.01 -5.49
N SER A 188 0.64 12.09 -6.42
CA SER A 188 -0.14 12.03 -7.66
C SER A 188 -1.57 11.54 -7.40
N VAL A 189 -1.73 10.41 -6.71
CA VAL A 189 -3.03 9.74 -6.55
C VAL A 189 -3.89 10.38 -5.46
N ALA A 190 -3.38 10.51 -4.24
CA ALA A 190 -4.17 10.93 -3.10
C ALA A 190 -4.30 12.46 -3.02
N VAL A 191 -3.19 13.16 -3.21
CA VAL A 191 -3.14 14.62 -3.07
C VAL A 191 -3.65 15.34 -4.32
N THR A 192 -3.14 14.99 -5.49
CA THR A 192 -3.47 15.71 -6.74
C THR A 192 -4.83 15.27 -7.29
N HIS A 193 -5.13 13.97 -7.28
CA HIS A 193 -6.36 13.42 -7.87
C HIS A 193 -7.47 13.08 -6.87
N GLY A 194 -7.25 13.26 -5.56
CA GLY A 194 -8.28 13.04 -4.53
C GLY A 194 -8.72 11.59 -4.39
N LEU A 195 -7.92 10.64 -4.90
CA LEU A 195 -8.25 9.24 -4.84
C LEU A 195 -7.89 8.67 -3.47
N ASN A 196 -8.85 8.00 -2.87
CA ASN A 196 -8.65 7.29 -1.61
C ASN A 196 -7.68 6.12 -1.80
N THR A 197 -6.61 6.10 -1.02
CA THR A 197 -5.65 4.98 -1.01
C THR A 197 -6.19 3.87 -0.12
N GLY A 198 -6.30 2.65 -0.65
CA GLY A 198 -6.58 1.47 0.17
C GLY A 198 -5.28 0.72 0.46
N GLY A 199 -4.94 0.49 1.72
CA GLY A 199 -3.72 -0.24 2.06
C GLY A 199 -3.30 -0.11 3.51
N GLY A 200 -2.18 -0.76 3.84
CA GLY A 200 -1.77 -1.13 5.20
C GLY A 200 -1.87 -0.05 6.27
N VAL A 201 -1.98 -0.50 7.52
CA VAL A 201 -2.29 0.31 8.71
C VAL A 201 -1.45 1.57 8.89
N TYR A 202 -0.22 1.60 8.35
CA TYR A 202 0.68 2.74 8.42
C TYR A 202 0.31 3.91 7.49
N GLN A 203 -0.62 3.73 6.53
CA GLN A 203 -1.14 4.82 5.69
C GLN A 203 -1.72 5.96 6.51
N ILE A 204 -2.30 5.68 7.68
CA ILE A 204 -2.84 6.69 8.60
C ILE A 204 -1.79 7.71 9.05
N GLU A 205 -0.53 7.29 9.09
CA GLU A 205 0.58 8.11 9.54
C GLU A 205 1.21 8.83 8.36
N TYR A 206 1.59 8.09 7.31
CA TYR A 206 2.42 8.65 6.25
C TYR A 206 1.64 9.44 5.21
N VAL A 207 0.39 9.10 4.89
CA VAL A 207 -0.36 9.82 3.84
C VAL A 207 -0.64 11.28 4.27
N PRO A 208 -1.18 11.54 5.48
CA PRO A 208 -1.34 12.92 5.96
C PRO A 208 -0.01 13.65 6.15
N ALA A 209 1.04 12.95 6.59
CA ALA A 209 2.37 13.53 6.79
C ALA A 209 2.99 13.98 5.46
N MET A 210 2.93 13.15 4.42
CA MET A 210 3.35 13.48 3.05
C MET A 210 2.58 14.69 2.53
N ALA A 211 1.24 14.67 2.62
CA ALA A 211 0.42 15.79 2.17
C ALA A 211 0.76 17.11 2.88
N CYS A 212 0.83 17.08 4.22
CA CYS A 212 1.16 18.26 5.02
C CYS A 212 2.59 18.74 4.81
N GLY A 213 3.56 17.84 4.68
CA GLY A 213 4.96 18.19 4.44
C GLY A 213 5.18 18.80 3.05
N THR A 214 4.53 18.25 2.01
CA THR A 214 4.52 18.88 0.69
C THR A 214 3.92 20.29 0.74
N ARG A 215 2.89 20.52 1.55
CA ARG A 215 2.29 21.86 1.71
C ARG A 215 3.25 22.82 2.39
N ARG A 216 3.95 22.38 3.44
CA ARG A 216 4.97 23.20 4.11
C ARG A 216 6.11 23.53 3.14
N ALA A 217 6.55 22.58 2.33
CA ALA A 217 7.57 22.80 1.31
C ALA A 217 7.14 23.83 0.25
N LEU A 218 5.89 23.75 -0.25
CA LEU A 218 5.32 24.76 -1.15
C LEU A 218 5.34 26.16 -0.52
N HIS A 219 4.85 26.27 0.72
CA HIS A 219 4.86 27.54 1.45
C HIS A 219 6.28 28.08 1.68
N ALA A 220 7.27 27.22 1.92
CA ALA A 220 8.66 27.62 2.13
C ALA A 220 9.28 28.26 0.89
N VAL A 221 8.90 27.81 -0.32
CA VAL A 221 9.32 28.42 -1.58
C VAL A 221 8.41 29.56 -2.06
N GLY A 222 7.43 29.96 -1.26
CA GLY A 222 6.51 31.05 -1.57
C GLY A 222 5.35 30.67 -2.51
N ASP A 223 5.13 29.37 -2.78
CA ASP A 223 3.95 28.88 -3.49
C ASP A 223 2.82 28.67 -2.47
N HIS A 224 1.76 29.49 -2.58
CA HIS A 224 0.57 29.42 -1.75
C HIS A 224 -0.63 28.79 -2.48
N SER A 225 -0.39 28.10 -3.60
CA SER A 225 -1.42 27.32 -4.25
C SER A 225 -1.88 26.17 -3.35
N ASP A 226 -3.16 25.82 -3.45
CA ASP A 226 -3.75 24.67 -2.79
C ASP A 226 -4.13 23.62 -3.86
N PRO A 227 -3.15 22.89 -4.43
CA PRO A 227 -3.40 21.91 -5.48
C PRO A 227 -4.02 20.61 -4.94
N TYR A 228 -4.48 20.61 -3.68
CA TYR A 228 -4.99 19.44 -2.98
C TYR A 228 -6.45 19.21 -3.38
N ALA A 229 -6.73 18.04 -3.92
CA ALA A 229 -8.10 17.59 -4.06
C ALA A 229 -8.69 17.25 -2.67
N GLU A 230 -9.99 17.44 -2.50
CA GLU A 230 -10.69 16.97 -1.29
C GLU A 230 -10.60 15.44 -1.21
N SER A 231 -10.00 14.94 -0.13
CA SER A 231 -9.89 13.51 0.13
C SER A 231 -9.98 13.24 1.64
N ASP A 232 -10.81 12.27 2.01
CA ASP A 232 -11.01 11.86 3.40
C ASP A 232 -9.88 10.96 3.94
N PHE A 233 -8.83 10.71 3.13
CA PHE A 233 -7.74 9.77 3.42
C PHE A 233 -8.25 8.49 4.09
N THR A 234 -8.96 7.64 3.35
CA THR A 234 -9.38 6.36 3.91
C THR A 234 -8.19 5.44 4.16
N THR A 235 -8.22 4.66 5.24
CA THR A 235 -7.15 3.70 5.56
C THR A 235 -7.71 2.27 5.55
N GLY A 236 -6.90 1.32 5.08
CA GLY A 236 -7.27 -0.08 5.06
C GLY A 236 -7.23 -0.67 6.46
N MET A 237 -8.39 -0.82 7.09
CA MET A 237 -8.54 -1.61 8.31
C MET A 237 -9.58 -2.71 8.04
N LEU A 238 -9.31 -3.92 8.53
CA LEU A 238 -10.21 -5.07 8.41
C LEU A 238 -10.92 -5.30 9.75
N PRO A 239 -12.06 -4.63 10.04
CA PRO A 239 -12.77 -4.76 11.31
C PRO A 239 -13.56 -6.08 11.44
N ILE A 240 -13.46 -6.97 10.45
CA ILE A 240 -14.34 -8.13 10.29
C ILE A 240 -13.58 -9.41 10.68
N GLY A 241 -14.18 -10.19 11.57
CA GLY A 241 -13.70 -11.51 11.92
C GLY A 241 -14.81 -12.56 11.90
N ILE A 242 -14.41 -13.82 12.07
CA ILE A 242 -15.32 -14.94 12.38
C ILE A 242 -14.94 -15.54 13.73
N ARG A 243 -15.88 -16.28 14.34
CA ARG A 243 -15.59 -16.99 15.59
C ARG A 243 -14.49 -18.02 15.35
N ALA A 244 -13.52 -18.09 16.25
CA ALA A 244 -12.46 -19.08 16.14
C ALA A 244 -13.04 -20.51 16.24
N PRO A 245 -12.63 -21.47 15.38
CA PRO A 245 -13.25 -22.81 15.29
C PRO A 245 -13.13 -23.72 16.53
N SER A 246 -12.61 -23.27 17.67
CA SER A 246 -12.50 -24.10 18.87
C SER A 246 -12.51 -23.29 20.17
N THR A 247 -12.89 -23.97 21.26
CA THR A 247 -12.75 -23.48 22.64
C THR A 247 -11.29 -23.47 23.14
N GLN A 248 -10.33 -23.93 22.31
CA GLN A 248 -8.89 -23.94 22.60
C GLN A 248 -8.13 -22.79 21.91
N SER A 249 -8.81 -22.03 21.05
CA SER A 249 -8.22 -20.81 20.48
C SER A 249 -8.09 -19.75 21.58
N LEU A 250 -6.86 -19.33 21.87
CA LEU A 250 -6.61 -18.17 22.73
C LEU A 250 -7.18 -16.89 22.10
N LEU A 251 -7.41 -16.89 20.78
CA LEU A 251 -8.06 -15.83 20.03
C LEU A 251 -9.57 -16.05 19.98
N LYS A 252 -10.35 -15.01 20.32
CA LYS A 252 -11.82 -15.04 20.29
C LYS A 252 -12.40 -15.03 18.87
N THR A 253 -11.67 -14.42 17.94
CA THR A 253 -12.03 -14.32 16.52
C THR A 253 -10.79 -14.42 15.67
N ILE A 254 -10.93 -14.87 14.43
CA ILE A 254 -9.89 -14.79 13.40
C ILE A 254 -10.31 -13.80 12.30
N PRO A 255 -9.37 -13.14 11.59
CA PRO A 255 -9.70 -12.24 10.50
C PRO A 255 -10.55 -12.94 9.42
N ALA A 256 -11.60 -12.28 8.95
CA ALA A 256 -12.42 -12.79 7.85
C ALA A 256 -11.81 -12.37 6.51
N GLY A 257 -11.35 -13.34 5.72
CA GLY A 257 -10.98 -13.15 4.34
C GLY A 257 -12.18 -13.30 3.40
N ALA A 258 -11.91 -13.24 2.10
CA ALA A 258 -12.95 -13.38 1.08
C ALA A 258 -13.70 -14.74 1.20
N PHE A 259 -12.99 -15.81 1.55
CA PHE A 259 -13.62 -17.12 1.75
C PHE A 259 -14.65 -17.08 2.87
N GLU A 260 -14.27 -16.59 4.06
CA GLU A 260 -15.15 -16.53 5.22
C GLU A 260 -16.38 -15.66 4.98
N VAL A 261 -16.20 -14.55 4.26
CA VAL A 261 -17.29 -13.65 3.87
C VAL A 261 -18.25 -14.35 2.90
N ILE A 262 -17.73 -14.98 1.84
CA ILE A 262 -18.55 -15.68 0.83
C ILE A 262 -19.27 -16.88 1.44
N ALA A 263 -18.61 -17.62 2.34
CA ALA A 263 -19.18 -18.77 3.02
C ALA A 263 -20.42 -18.39 3.85
N ARG A 264 -20.45 -17.17 4.40
CA ARG A 264 -21.56 -16.62 5.21
C ARG A 264 -22.58 -15.81 4.41
N GLY A 265 -22.61 -16.02 3.08
CA GLY A 265 -23.58 -15.40 2.19
C GLY A 265 -23.20 -14.01 1.68
N GLY A 266 -21.94 -13.59 1.86
CA GLY A 266 -21.45 -12.29 1.43
C GLY A 266 -21.68 -11.19 2.47
N LEU A 267 -21.09 -10.02 2.19
CA LEU A 267 -21.21 -8.83 3.02
C LEU A 267 -22.63 -8.26 2.93
N LYS A 268 -23.21 -7.91 4.07
CA LYS A 268 -24.58 -7.39 4.16
C LYS A 268 -24.58 -5.87 4.41
N PRO A 269 -25.65 -5.13 4.03
CA PRO A 269 -25.72 -3.68 4.25
C PRO A 269 -25.53 -3.27 5.71
N GLU A 270 -26.05 -4.06 6.65
CA GLU A 270 -25.87 -3.85 8.10
C GLU A 270 -24.41 -4.00 8.53
N THR A 271 -23.66 -4.93 7.91
CA THR A 271 -22.23 -5.09 8.15
C THR A 271 -21.47 -3.86 7.66
N VAL A 272 -21.80 -3.35 6.48
CA VAL A 272 -21.21 -2.11 5.93
C VAL A 272 -21.52 -0.91 6.83
N ALA A 273 -22.74 -0.79 7.34
CA ALA A 273 -23.10 0.28 8.28
C ALA A 273 -22.30 0.19 9.58
N ALA A 274 -22.10 -1.02 10.12
CA ALA A 274 -21.27 -1.26 11.29
C ALA A 274 -19.79 -0.92 11.02
N MET A 275 -19.27 -1.22 9.83
CA MET A 275 -17.90 -0.85 9.42
C MET A 275 -17.73 0.68 9.45
N ARG A 276 -18.68 1.43 8.88
CA ARG A 276 -18.64 2.90 8.87
C ARG A 276 -18.67 3.51 10.27
N GLY A 277 -19.33 2.85 11.22
CA GLY A 277 -19.37 3.27 12.64
C GLY A 277 -18.17 2.80 13.47
N THR A 278 -17.25 2.01 12.91
CA THR A 278 -16.12 1.45 13.64
C THR A 278 -14.96 2.45 13.68
N THR A 279 -14.47 2.77 14.88
CA THR A 279 -13.30 3.63 15.03
C THR A 279 -12.00 2.87 14.72
N VAL A 280 -10.98 3.59 14.27
CA VAL A 280 -9.62 3.05 14.04
C VAL A 280 -9.15 2.22 15.24
N ARG A 281 -9.29 2.76 16.45
CA ARG A 281 -8.94 2.06 17.69
C ARG A 281 -9.63 0.70 17.78
N ARG A 282 -10.95 0.62 17.54
CA ARG A 282 -11.70 -0.64 17.62
C ARG A 282 -11.31 -1.62 16.52
N ALA A 283 -11.02 -1.15 15.31
CA ALA A 283 -10.58 -2.00 14.22
C ALA A 283 -9.15 -2.57 14.44
N PHE A 284 -8.32 -1.89 15.24
CA PHE A 284 -6.93 -2.31 15.50
C PHE A 284 -6.79 -3.32 16.65
N LEU A 285 -7.67 -3.25 17.66
CA LEU A 285 -7.57 -4.10 18.84
C LEU A 285 -7.45 -5.62 18.57
N PRO A 286 -8.11 -6.21 17.55
CA PRO A 286 -7.96 -7.63 17.25
C PRO A 286 -6.54 -8.02 16.82
N ALA A 287 -5.76 -7.08 16.28
CA ALA A 287 -4.38 -7.29 15.87
C ALA A 287 -3.36 -7.04 16.99
N LEU A 288 -3.80 -6.58 18.16
CA LEU A 288 -2.91 -6.14 19.25
C LEU A 288 -1.96 -7.25 19.71
N ALA A 289 -2.46 -8.49 19.81
CA ALA A 289 -1.63 -9.64 20.18
C ALA A 289 -0.48 -9.87 19.19
N TYR A 290 -0.76 -9.80 17.88
CA TYR A 290 0.28 -9.96 16.85
C TYR A 290 1.31 -8.83 16.89
N HIS A 291 0.86 -7.59 17.10
CA HIS A 291 1.78 -6.47 17.27
C HIS A 291 2.66 -6.58 18.51
N TYR A 292 2.11 -7.09 19.62
CA TYR A 292 2.89 -7.37 20.81
C TYR A 292 3.95 -8.44 20.54
N GLU A 293 3.57 -9.51 19.84
CA GLU A 293 4.50 -10.57 19.43
C GLU A 293 5.63 -10.03 18.54
N ASP A 294 5.30 -9.18 17.57
CA ASP A 294 6.27 -8.59 16.63
C ASP A 294 7.21 -7.57 17.28
N LEU A 295 6.73 -6.84 18.30
CA LEU A 295 7.47 -5.72 18.90
C LEU A 295 8.21 -6.08 20.19
N VAL A 296 7.76 -7.10 20.91
CA VAL A 296 8.32 -7.48 22.22
C VAL A 296 9.11 -8.78 22.07
N PRO A 297 10.43 -8.78 22.32
CA PRO A 297 11.25 -9.98 22.31
C PRO A 297 10.67 -11.06 23.22
N GLU A 298 10.77 -12.33 22.82
CA GLU A 298 10.16 -13.46 23.54
C GLU A 298 10.49 -13.48 25.04
N ALA A 299 11.73 -13.16 25.40
CA ALA A 299 12.20 -13.11 26.79
C ALA A 299 11.56 -11.98 27.65
N GLU A 300 10.96 -10.98 27.03
CA GLU A 300 10.31 -9.84 27.68
C GLU A 300 8.78 -9.95 27.67
N ARG A 301 8.22 -11.02 27.08
CA ARG A 301 6.78 -11.20 26.99
C ARG A 301 6.21 -11.59 28.36
N THR A 302 5.13 -10.94 28.79
CA THR A 302 4.43 -11.30 30.03
C THR A 302 3.77 -12.67 29.88
N ASP A 303 3.65 -13.42 30.98
CA ASP A 303 2.88 -14.66 30.98
C ASP A 303 1.43 -14.43 30.48
N GLU A 304 0.89 -15.41 29.75
CA GLU A 304 -0.48 -15.37 29.19
C GLU A 304 -0.80 -14.15 28.30
N TRP A 305 0.21 -13.44 27.78
CA TRP A 305 0.05 -12.22 26.97
C TRP A 305 -0.96 -12.39 25.82
N LEU A 306 -0.96 -13.55 25.16
CA LEU A 306 -1.85 -13.82 24.02
C LEU A 306 -3.31 -13.82 24.46
N ALA A 307 -3.62 -14.38 25.64
CA ALA A 307 -4.98 -14.39 26.18
C ALA A 307 -5.40 -13.01 26.69
N SER A 308 -4.49 -12.26 27.32
CA SER A 308 -4.77 -10.94 27.88
C SER A 308 -4.97 -9.87 26.81
N LEU A 309 -4.33 -10.03 25.64
CA LEU A 309 -4.44 -9.14 24.48
C LEU A 309 -5.47 -9.63 23.44
N ALA A 310 -6.13 -10.78 23.67
CA ALA A 310 -7.16 -11.31 22.78
C ALA A 310 -8.46 -10.50 22.84
N VAL A 311 -8.56 -9.51 21.95
CA VAL A 311 -9.77 -8.72 21.73
C VAL A 311 -10.51 -9.23 20.48
N PRO A 312 -11.83 -9.48 20.54
CA PRO A 312 -12.56 -9.93 19.37
C PRO A 312 -12.68 -8.81 18.34
N ALA A 313 -12.84 -9.19 17.06
CA ALA A 313 -13.20 -8.28 15.99
C ALA A 313 -14.43 -7.44 16.37
N PRO A 314 -14.44 -6.12 16.06
CA PRO A 314 -15.60 -5.28 16.36
C PRO A 314 -16.83 -5.68 15.56
N ILE A 315 -16.65 -6.40 14.45
CA ILE A 315 -17.69 -6.98 13.62
C ILE A 315 -17.38 -8.47 13.47
N VAL A 316 -18.29 -9.32 13.93
CA VAL A 316 -18.19 -10.76 13.77
C VAL A 316 -19.25 -11.20 12.78
N LEU A 317 -18.84 -11.89 11.72
CA LEU A 317 -19.80 -12.52 10.81
C LEU A 317 -20.33 -13.76 11.51
N ASP A 318 -21.63 -13.77 11.77
CA ASP A 318 -22.32 -14.97 12.25
C ASP A 318 -22.50 -15.97 11.10
N ASP A 319 -22.69 -17.23 11.46
CA ASP A 319 -22.92 -18.35 10.53
C ASP A 319 -24.29 -18.27 9.84
#